data_AF-A0A539CXD8-F1
#
_entry.id   AF-A0A539CXD8-F1
#
_cell.length_a   1.000
_cell.length_b   1.000
_cell.length_c   1.000
_cell.angle_alpha   90.00
_cell.angle_beta   90.00
_cell.angle_gamma   90.00
#
_symmetry.space_group_name_H-M   'P 1'
#
loop_
_entity.id
_entity.type
_entity.pdbx_description
1 polymer ?
#
loop_
_entity_poly.entity_id
_entity_poly.type
_entity_poly.pdbx_seq_one_letter_code
_entity_poly.pdbx_strand_id
1 'polypeptide(L)'
;MDFYQFTSVLKRALDDDGRQKIVEMLWDIAYADGAADEFEENTIWRIAELLGVSTRDRVLLRQRVAGRASRTAPFEGPLSAAAAKGEG
;
A
#
# COMPACT_ATOMS: atom_id res chain seq x y z
N MET A 1 1.40 13.07 -12.56
CA MET A 1 1.39 13.24 -11.09
C MET A 1 2.85 13.36 -10.63
N ASP A 2 3.18 14.32 -9.77
CA ASP A 2 4.55 14.50 -9.25
C ASP A 2 4.70 13.81 -7.89
N PHE A 3 5.51 12.76 -7.85
CA PHE A 3 5.81 11.98 -6.64
C PHE A 3 7.20 12.28 -6.08
N TYR A 4 8.03 13.08 -6.77
CA TYR A 4 9.45 13.20 -6.44
C TYR A 4 9.67 13.90 -5.11
N GLN A 5 8.98 15.00 -4.84
CA GLN A 5 9.11 15.73 -3.58
C GLN A 5 8.69 14.84 -2.39
N PHE A 6 7.53 14.20 -2.50
CA PHE A 6 7.00 13.30 -1.49
C PHE A 6 7.92 12.12 -1.20
N THR A 7 8.32 11.39 -2.24
CA THR A 7 9.19 10.20 -2.11
C THR A 7 10.59 10.56 -1.64
N SER A 8 11.09 11.77 -1.97
CA SER A 8 12.39 12.24 -1.47
C SER A 8 12.39 12.45 0.04
N VAL A 9 11.29 12.96 0.61
CA VAL A 9 11.14 13.11 2.08
C VAL A 9 11.11 11.72 2.72
N LEU A 10 10.25 10.82 2.24
CA LEU A 10 10.13 9.47 2.79
C LEU A 10 11.43 8.68 2.70
N LYS A 11 12.12 8.74 1.56
CA LYS A 11 13.39 8.04 1.34
C LYS A 11 14.49 8.48 2.28
N ARG A 12 14.49 9.75 2.71
CA ARG A 12 15.44 10.29 3.69
C ARG A 12 15.07 9.93 5.13
N ALA A 13 13.77 9.84 5.42
CA ALA A 13 13.26 9.59 6.76
C ALA A 13 13.18 8.10 7.13
N LEU A 14 13.08 7.20 6.14
CA LEU A 14 12.83 5.78 6.34
C LEU A 14 14.00 4.91 5.92
N ASP A 15 14.24 3.87 6.72
CA ASP A 15 15.09 2.74 6.35
C ASP A 15 14.40 1.85 5.30
N ASP A 16 15.05 0.75 4.92
CA ASP A 16 14.53 -0.10 3.86
C ASP A 16 13.19 -0.75 4.21
N ASP A 17 13.05 -1.27 5.43
CA ASP A 17 11.80 -1.87 5.91
C ASP A 17 10.66 -0.84 5.95
N GLY A 18 10.94 0.38 6.41
CA GLY A 18 9.97 1.48 6.37
C GLY A 18 9.49 1.79 4.96
N ARG A 19 10.39 1.82 3.97
CA ARG A 19 10.01 2.05 2.56
C ARG A 19 9.23 0.89 1.97
N GLN A 20 9.56 -0.35 2.32
CA GLN A 20 8.79 -1.53 1.92
C GLN A 20 7.36 -1.49 2.50
N LYS A 21 7.19 -1.09 3.77
CA LYS A 21 5.87 -0.91 4.39
C LYS A 21 5.01 0.15 3.69
N ILE A 22 5.60 1.25 3.24
CA ILE A 22 4.87 2.25 2.43
C ILE A 22 4.33 1.61 1.14
N VAL A 23 5.16 0.83 0.44
CA VAL A 23 4.75 0.14 -0.80
C VAL A 23 3.69 -0.93 -0.51
N GLU A 24 3.79 -1.64 0.61
CA GLU A 24 2.77 -2.61 1.04
C GLU A 24 1.40 -1.93 1.25
N MET A 25 1.36 -0.81 1.97
CA MET A 25 0.13 -0.06 2.21
C MET A 25 -0.50 0.47 0.93
N LEU A 26 0.30 0.89 -0.05
CA LEU A 26 -0.22 1.31 -1.35
C LEU A 26 -0.91 0.16 -2.10
N TRP A 27 -0.34 -1.05 -2.03
CA TRP A 27 -1.02 -2.23 -2.56
C TRP A 27 -2.31 -2.56 -1.81
N ASP A 28 -2.33 -2.43 -0.47
CA ASP A 28 -3.56 -2.65 0.30
C ASP A 28 -4.69 -1.70 -0.14
N ILE A 29 -4.35 -0.45 -0.46
CA ILE A 29 -5.32 0.54 -0.98
C ILE A 29 -5.80 0.15 -2.38
N ALA A 30 -4.89 -0.18 -3.30
CA ALA A 30 -5.26 -0.52 -4.68
C ALA A 30 -6.06 -1.83 -4.79
N TYR A 31 -5.93 -2.74 -3.82
CA TYR A 31 -6.74 -3.96 -3.78
C TYR A 31 -8.03 -3.81 -2.95
N ALA A 32 -8.37 -2.63 -2.45
CA ALA A 32 -9.50 -2.44 -1.54
C ALA A 32 -10.86 -2.77 -2.18
N ASP A 33 -10.98 -2.65 -3.49
CA ASP A 33 -12.17 -3.03 -4.28
C ASP A 33 -12.08 -4.46 -4.87
N GLY A 34 -11.02 -5.19 -4.53
CA GLY A 34 -10.77 -6.57 -4.93
C GLY A 34 -9.79 -6.73 -6.08
N ALA A 35 -9.43 -5.67 -6.82
CA ALA A 35 -8.45 -5.76 -7.90
C ALA A 35 -7.82 -4.40 -8.22
N ALA A 36 -6.48 -4.34 -8.23
CA ALA A 36 -5.76 -3.17 -8.72
C ALA A 36 -5.86 -3.06 -10.25
N ASP A 37 -6.16 -1.88 -10.78
CA ASP A 37 -6.15 -1.62 -12.22
C ASP A 37 -4.74 -1.28 -12.76
N GLU A 38 -4.59 -1.24 -14.09
CA GLU A 38 -3.30 -0.96 -14.73
C GLU A 38 -2.70 0.40 -14.32
N PHE A 39 -3.53 1.42 -14.10
CA PHE A 39 -3.06 2.74 -13.71
C PHE A 39 -2.56 2.76 -12.26
N GLU A 40 -3.27 2.10 -11.35
CA GLU A 40 -2.85 1.93 -9.96
C GLU A 40 -1.55 1.13 -9.87
N GLU A 41 -1.47 0.01 -10.59
CA GLU A 41 -0.26 -0.81 -10.65
C GLU A 41 0.94 0.01 -11.12
N ASN A 42 0.80 0.73 -12.24
CA ASN A 42 1.86 1.58 -12.78
C ASN A 42 2.27 2.69 -11.80
N THR A 43 1.30 3.26 -11.09
CA THR A 43 1.54 4.29 -10.07
C THR A 43 2.35 3.73 -8.90
N ILE A 44 1.97 2.56 -8.37
CA ILE A 44 2.68 1.92 -7.26
C ILE A 44 4.08 1.51 -7.68
N TRP A 45 4.23 0.96 -8.89
CA TRP A 45 5.55 0.64 -9.46
C TRP A 45 6.47 1.85 -9.49
N ARG A 46 5.94 3.00 -9.95
CA ARG A 46 6.71 4.23 -10.02
C ARG A 46 7.09 4.77 -8.64
N ILE A 47 6.15 4.76 -7.69
CA ILE A 47 6.44 5.22 -6.32
C ILE A 47 7.49 4.32 -5.65
N ALA A 48 7.37 3.00 -5.78
CA ALA A 48 8.33 2.05 -5.22
C ALA A 48 9.74 2.22 -5.83
N GLU A 49 9.81 2.58 -7.11
CA GLU A 49 11.06 2.94 -7.76
C GLU A 49 11.72 4.18 -7.16
N LEU A 50 10.94 5.24 -6.98
CA LEU A 50 11.45 6.49 -6.41
C LEU A 50 11.88 6.31 -4.94
N LEU A 51 11.16 5.49 -4.18
CA LEU A 51 11.55 5.08 -2.82
C LEU A 51 12.82 4.20 -2.83
N GLY A 52 13.22 3.64 -3.96
CA GLY A 52 14.41 2.80 -4.05
C GLY A 52 14.21 1.39 -3.46
N VAL A 53 12.98 0.89 -3.41
CA VAL A 53 12.70 -0.50 -3.05
C VAL A 53 13.19 -1.40 -4.17
N SER A 54 13.82 -2.54 -3.88
CA SER A 54 14.36 -3.41 -4.93
C SER A 54 13.23 -4.02 -5.79
N THR A 55 13.50 -4.31 -7.06
CA THR A 55 12.51 -4.96 -7.94
C THR A 55 12.02 -6.28 -7.35
N ARG A 56 12.91 -7.05 -6.70
CA ARG A 56 12.56 -8.31 -6.02
C ARG A 56 11.53 -8.06 -4.92
N ASP A 57 11.78 -7.09 -4.05
CA ASP A 57 10.89 -6.81 -2.92
C ASP A 57 9.54 -6.28 -3.39
N ARG A 58 9.51 -5.46 -4.45
CA ARG A 58 8.25 -4.99 -5.05
C ARG A 58 7.36 -6.15 -5.50
N VAL A 59 7.93 -7.15 -6.18
CA VAL A 59 7.20 -8.35 -6.62
C VAL A 59 6.69 -9.14 -5.42
N LEU A 60 7.53 -9.35 -4.40
CA LEU A 60 7.15 -10.10 -3.20
C LEU A 60 6.04 -9.41 -2.40
N LEU A 61 6.11 -8.08 -2.27
CA LEU A 61 5.09 -7.27 -1.59
C LEU A 61 3.74 -7.38 -2.31
N ARG A 62 3.71 -7.22 -3.63
CA ARG A 62 2.47 -7.37 -4.41
C ARG A 62 1.86 -8.75 -4.23
N GLN A 63 2.66 -9.81 -4.35
CA GLN A 63 2.17 -11.19 -4.18
C GLN A 63 1.61 -11.43 -2.77
N ARG A 64 2.29 -10.91 -1.75
CA ARG A 64 1.83 -10.99 -0.36
C ARG A 64 0.47 -10.32 -0.18
N VAL A 65 0.31 -9.09 -0.68
CA VAL A 65 -0.94 -8.34 -0.54
C VAL A 65 -2.08 -8.96 -1.35
N ALA A 66 -1.84 -9.33 -2.60
CA ALA A 66 -2.84 -9.99 -3.45
C ALA A 66 -3.36 -11.30 -2.82
N GLY A 67 -2.48 -12.04 -2.12
CA GLY A 67 -2.86 -13.21 -1.33
C GLY A 67 -3.67 -12.89 -0.07
N ARG A 68 -3.62 -11.65 0.47
CA ARG A 68 -4.49 -11.18 1.56
C ARG A 68 -5.84 -10.68 1.02
N ALA A 69 -5.84 -9.88 -0.03
CA ALA A 69 -7.05 -9.30 -0.64
C ALA A 69 -8.02 -10.37 -1.17
N SER A 70 -7.50 -11.50 -1.65
CA SER A 70 -8.31 -12.67 -2.03
C SER A 70 -9.00 -13.38 -0.83
N ARG A 71 -8.67 -13.00 0.41
CA ARG A 71 -9.39 -13.35 1.64
C ARG A 71 -9.88 -12.06 2.32
N THR A 72 -10.93 -11.43 1.80
CA THR A 72 -11.54 -10.32 2.55
C THR A 72 -12.23 -10.87 3.81
N ALA A 73 -11.50 -10.88 4.92
CA ALA A 73 -12.08 -10.56 6.22
C ALA A 73 -12.24 -9.02 6.28
N PRO A 74 -13.30 -8.50 6.91
CA PRO A 74 -13.51 -7.05 7.00
C PRO A 74 -12.31 -6.34 7.63
N PHE A 75 -12.02 -5.13 7.15
CA PHE A 75 -11.00 -4.24 7.72
C PHE A 75 -11.34 -3.92 9.18
N GLU A 76 -10.71 -4.62 10.12
CA GLU A 76 -10.77 -4.30 11.56
C GLU A 76 -9.67 -3.31 11.93
N GLY A 77 -9.86 -2.06 11.53
CA GLY A 77 -9.00 -0.94 11.91
C GLY A 77 -9.51 -0.16 13.15
N PRO A 78 -8.72 0.78 13.69
CA PRO A 78 -9.07 1.60 14.87
C PRO A 78 -10.32 2.49 14.69
N LEU A 79 -10.80 2.66 13.46
CA LEU A 79 -12.07 3.34 13.15
C LEU A 79 -13.28 2.39 13.13
N SER A 80 -13.06 1.08 13.13
CA SER A 80 -14.12 0.07 13.04
C SER A 80 -15.03 0.06 14.28
N ALA A 81 -14.47 0.29 15.47
CA ALA A 81 -15.23 0.34 16.72
C ALA A 81 -16.16 1.57 16.86
N ALA A 82 -15.94 2.64 16.09
CA ALA A 82 -16.73 3.87 16.18
C ALA A 82 -18.07 3.77 15.43
N ALA A 83 -18.18 2.89 14.42
CA ALA A 83 -19.40 2.71 13.63
C ALA A 83 -20.51 1.93 14.36
N ALA A 84 -20.19 1.21 15.44
CA ALA A 84 -21.13 0.33 16.13
C ALA A 84 -21.98 1.00 17.24
N LYS A 85 -21.87 2.32 17.44
CA LYS A 85 -22.51 3.04 18.56
C LYS A 85 -23.58 4.07 18.16
N GLY A 86 -24.12 3.96 16.94
CA GLY A 86 -25.01 4.98 16.37
C GLY A 86 -26.39 4.49 15.94
N GLU A 87 -27.01 3.52 16.60
CA GLU A 87 -28.45 3.26 16.46
C GLU A 87 -29.05 2.96 17.84
N GLY A 88 -29.80 3.94 18.37
CA GLY A 88 -30.49 3.91 19.64
C GLY A 88 -31.24 5.21 19.87
#